data_AF-A0A5B7LKI2-F1
#
_entry.id   AF-A0A5B7LKI2-F1
#
_cell.length_a   1.000
_cell.length_b   1.000
_cell.length_c   1.000
_cell.angle_alpha   90.00
_cell.angle_beta   90.00
_cell.angle_gamma   90.00
#
_symmetry.space_group_name_H-M   'P 1'
#
loop_
_entity.id
_entity.type
_entity.pdbx_description
1 polymer ?
#
loop_
_entity_poly.entity_id
_entity_poly.type
_entity_poly.pdbx_seq_one_letter_code
_entity_poly.pdbx_strand_id
1 'polypeptide(L)'
;VSFLRPVATGDQKLKDGGFAFPNANDHISPMTLANLKERYKDNVEMMKLNDIALCRTHAASFVMAGDQNSSYRHPAVYDEKEKTCHMLYLSAQENMGPRYCSPDAQNRDAVFCFKPDKNESFENLVYLSKNVRNDWDK
;
A
#
# COMPACT_ATOMS: atom_id res chain seq x y z
N VAL A 1 -1.06 -9.16 12.81
CA VAL A 1 -0.64 -7.81 12.39
C VAL A 1 -1.53 -7.39 11.23
N SER A 2 -2.04 -6.15 11.20
CA SER A 2 -2.77 -5.65 10.01
C SER A 2 -1.83 -5.53 8.82
N PHE A 3 -2.27 -5.90 7.62
CA PHE A 3 -1.46 -5.78 6.40
C PHE A 3 -1.16 -4.31 6.04
N LEU A 4 -1.95 -3.35 6.54
CA LEU A 4 -1.69 -1.92 6.38
C LEU A 4 -0.53 -1.40 7.26
N ARG A 5 0.00 -2.23 8.18
CA ARG A 5 1.24 -1.87 8.88
C ARG A 5 2.43 -1.91 7.92
N PRO A 6 3.45 -1.08 8.13
CA PRO A 6 4.68 -1.15 7.37
C PRO A 6 5.32 -2.54 7.44
N VAL A 7 6.04 -2.92 6.39
CA VAL A 7 6.90 -4.11 6.39
C VAL A 7 7.93 -4.05 7.52
N ALA A 8 8.33 -5.22 8.00
CA ALA A 8 9.41 -5.33 8.96
C ALA A 8 10.73 -4.85 8.32
N THR A 9 11.52 -4.08 9.07
CA THR A 9 12.83 -3.56 8.63
C THR A 9 13.89 -3.74 9.71
N GLY A 10 15.16 -3.85 9.31
CA GLY A 10 16.28 -4.03 10.24
C GLY A 10 16.13 -5.31 11.07
N ASP A 11 16.18 -5.16 12.40
CA ASP A 11 16.13 -6.27 13.36
C ASP A 11 14.71 -6.80 13.66
N GLN A 12 13.69 -6.25 13.00
CA GLN A 12 12.31 -6.70 13.17
C GLN A 12 12.08 -8.04 12.48
N LYS A 13 11.34 -8.94 13.14
CA LYS A 13 10.96 -10.21 12.53
C LYS A 13 9.90 -10.00 11.47
N LEU A 14 9.95 -10.81 10.41
CA LEU A 14 9.08 -10.67 9.24
C LEU A 14 7.59 -10.72 9.60
N LYS A 15 7.18 -11.54 10.57
CA LYS A 15 5.79 -11.65 11.04
C LYS A 15 5.32 -10.50 11.95
N ASP A 16 6.22 -9.61 12.36
CA ASP A 16 5.87 -8.43 13.16
C ASP A 16 5.47 -7.23 12.28
N GLY A 17 5.82 -7.27 10.99
CA GLY A 17 5.45 -6.29 9.97
C GLY A 17 4.18 -6.63 9.18
N GLY A 18 3.71 -5.65 8.42
CA GLY A 18 2.65 -5.82 7.42
C GLY A 18 3.21 -5.71 6.00
N PHE A 19 2.46 -5.06 5.10
CA PHE A 19 2.73 -4.98 3.67
C PHE A 19 2.98 -3.54 3.22
N ALA A 20 2.65 -2.55 4.04
CA ALA A 20 2.75 -1.15 3.68
C ALA A 20 4.21 -0.68 3.59
N PHE A 21 4.41 0.45 2.93
CA PHE A 21 5.72 1.08 2.77
C PHE A 21 6.35 1.41 4.14
N PRO A 22 7.65 1.14 4.34
CA PRO A 22 8.36 1.52 5.55
C PRO A 22 8.58 3.03 5.63
N ASN A 23 8.95 3.51 6.82
CA ASN A 23 9.36 4.90 6.99
C ASN A 23 10.56 5.20 6.08
N ALA A 24 10.47 6.28 5.32
CA ALA A 24 11.53 6.80 4.47
C ALA A 24 11.90 8.23 4.89
N ASN A 25 12.96 8.78 4.31
CA ASN A 25 13.39 10.16 4.57
C ASN A 25 12.31 11.19 4.23
N ASP A 26 11.53 10.94 3.17
CA ASP A 26 10.29 11.66 2.89
C ASP A 26 9.10 10.80 3.32
N HIS A 27 8.14 11.40 4.02
CA HIS A 27 6.95 10.71 4.50
C HIS A 27 5.94 10.58 3.34
N ILE A 28 6.04 9.48 2.61
CA ILE A 28 5.20 9.18 1.44
C ILE A 28 4.09 8.17 1.74
N SER A 29 4.17 7.44 2.85
CA SER A 29 3.12 6.52 3.27
C SER A 29 3.25 6.18 4.76
N PRO A 30 2.13 6.01 5.49
CA PRO A 30 0.77 6.36 5.08
C PRO A 30 0.59 7.88 4.96
N MET A 31 -0.39 8.34 4.18
CA MET A 31 -0.71 9.77 4.09
C MET A 31 -2.19 10.02 4.18
N THR A 32 -2.58 11.00 5.00
CA THR A 32 -3.96 11.47 5.00
C THR A 32 -4.28 12.21 3.70
N LEU A 33 -5.56 12.22 3.32
CA LEU A 33 -6.05 12.99 2.19
C LEU A 33 -5.69 14.49 2.29
N ALA A 34 -5.74 15.05 3.51
CA ALA A 34 -5.35 16.44 3.74
C ALA A 34 -3.87 16.68 3.40
N ASN A 35 -2.98 15.76 3.79
CA ASN A 35 -1.56 15.88 3.46
C ASN A 35 -1.29 15.66 1.97
N LEU A 36 -2.05 14.77 1.30
CA LEU A 36 -1.96 14.63 -0.16
C LEU A 36 -2.38 15.91 -0.88
N LYS A 37 -3.49 16.51 -0.48
CA LYS A 37 -3.96 17.79 -1.05
C LYS A 37 -2.97 18.92 -0.83
N GLU A 38 -2.37 19.01 0.36
CA GLU A 38 -1.31 19.99 0.64
C GLU A 38 -0.06 19.74 -0.22
N ARG A 39 0.38 18.49 -0.34
CA ARG A 39 1.55 18.11 -1.15
C ARG A 39 1.36 18.46 -2.63
N TYR A 40 0.14 18.37 -3.14
CA TYR A 40 -0.18 18.59 -4.56
C TYR A 40 -0.97 19.88 -4.83
N LYS A 41 -1.01 20.83 -3.88
CA LYS A 41 -1.84 22.05 -3.97
C LYS A 41 -1.60 22.88 -5.24
N ASP A 42 -0.36 22.89 -5.73
CA ASP A 42 0.05 23.65 -6.91
C ASP A 42 -0.13 22.85 -8.22
N ASN A 43 -0.53 21.56 -8.14
CA ASN A 43 -0.76 20.70 -9.30
C ASN A 43 -2.26 20.66 -9.67
N VAL A 44 -2.63 21.50 -10.63
CA VAL A 44 -4.02 21.66 -11.09
C VAL A 44 -4.66 20.35 -11.56
N GLU A 45 -3.91 19.48 -12.24
CA GLU A 45 -4.46 18.21 -12.73
C GLU A 45 -4.70 17.21 -11.61
N MET A 46 -3.80 17.15 -10.62
CA MET A 46 -4.00 16.28 -9.45
C MET A 46 -5.14 16.76 -8.55
N MET A 47 -5.34 18.07 -8.43
CA MET A 47 -6.42 18.65 -7.64
C MET A 47 -7.83 18.40 -8.23
N LYS A 48 -7.92 17.97 -9.50
CA LYS A 48 -9.18 17.53 -10.14
C LYS A 48 -9.55 16.08 -9.82
N LEU A 49 -8.63 15.29 -9.27
CA LEU A 49 -8.85 13.87 -8.99
C LEU A 49 -9.73 13.69 -7.75
N ASN A 50 -10.60 12.69 -7.79
CA ASN A 50 -11.29 12.22 -6.59
C ASN A 50 -10.28 11.54 -5.62
N ASP A 51 -10.68 11.37 -4.37
CA ASP A 51 -9.80 10.94 -3.28
C ASP A 51 -9.07 9.61 -3.59
N ILE A 52 -9.79 8.63 -4.14
CA ILE A 52 -9.25 7.33 -4.56
C ILE A 52 -8.25 7.48 -5.71
N ALA A 53 -8.61 8.23 -6.76
CA ALA A 53 -7.74 8.47 -7.91
C ALA A 53 -6.49 9.25 -7.52
N LEU A 54 -6.59 10.18 -6.56
CA LEU A 54 -5.46 10.91 -6.00
C LEU A 54 -4.50 9.97 -5.26
N CYS A 55 -5.02 9.09 -4.38
CA CYS A 55 -4.20 8.08 -3.70
C CYS A 55 -3.49 7.15 -4.70
N ARG A 56 -4.21 6.64 -5.70
CA ARG A 56 -3.62 5.81 -6.76
C ARG A 56 -2.50 6.54 -7.50
N THR A 57 -2.77 7.78 -7.91
CA THR A 57 -1.81 8.58 -8.70
C THR A 57 -0.59 8.94 -7.88
N HIS A 58 -0.76 9.26 -6.60
CA HIS A 58 0.33 9.45 -5.65
C HIS A 58 1.24 8.22 -5.58
N ALA A 59 0.67 7.04 -5.28
CA ALA A 59 1.45 5.81 -5.18
C ALA A 59 2.15 5.43 -6.50
N ALA A 60 1.48 5.63 -7.63
CA ALA A 60 2.02 5.32 -8.96
C ALA A 60 3.05 6.35 -9.47
N SER A 61 3.21 7.48 -8.80
CA SER A 61 4.20 8.51 -9.18
C SER A 61 5.64 8.14 -8.81
N PHE A 62 5.81 7.26 -7.82
CA PHE A 62 7.14 6.87 -7.35
C PHE A 62 7.78 5.82 -8.26
N VAL A 63 8.96 6.16 -8.78
CA VAL A 63 9.81 5.28 -9.59
C VAL A 63 11.03 4.90 -8.76
N MET A 64 11.55 3.68 -8.95
CA MET A 64 12.77 3.26 -8.28
C MET A 64 13.95 4.07 -8.82
N ALA A 65 14.74 4.69 -7.93
CA ALA A 65 15.82 5.59 -8.31
C ALA A 65 16.87 4.96 -9.25
N GLY A 66 17.16 3.66 -9.06
CA GLY A 66 18.12 2.90 -9.86
C GLY A 66 17.55 2.24 -11.13
N ASP A 67 16.23 2.32 -11.34
CA ASP A 67 15.58 1.68 -12.49
C ASP A 67 14.38 2.52 -12.97
N GLN A 68 14.70 3.62 -13.65
CA GLN A 68 13.70 4.54 -14.21
C GLN A 68 13.00 3.97 -15.45
N ASN A 69 13.59 2.96 -16.11
CA ASN A 69 13.04 2.33 -17.31
C ASN A 69 11.98 1.27 -16.98
N SER A 70 11.91 0.83 -15.72
CA SER A 70 10.88 -0.11 -15.29
C SER A 70 9.49 0.54 -15.29
N SER A 71 8.52 -0.24 -15.78
CA SER A 71 7.10 0.09 -15.67
C SER A 71 6.51 -0.28 -14.31
N TYR A 72 7.28 -0.89 -13.41
CA TYR A 72 6.82 -1.29 -12.08
C TYR A 72 6.45 -0.07 -11.23
N ARG A 73 5.30 -0.14 -10.56
CA ARG A 73 4.86 0.86 -9.57
C ARG A 73 4.18 0.13 -8.43
N HIS A 74 4.28 0.69 -7.23
CA HIS A 74 3.62 0.14 -6.04
C HIS A 74 2.10 0.27 -6.14
N PRO A 75 1.33 -0.77 -5.75
CA PRO A 75 -0.10 -0.63 -5.52
C PRO A 75 -0.36 0.15 -4.23
N ALA A 76 -1.62 0.52 -4.01
CA ALA A 76 -2.05 1.24 -2.81
C ALA A 76 -3.34 0.65 -2.24
N VAL A 77 -3.61 0.98 -0.99
CA VAL A 77 -4.92 0.82 -0.36
C VAL A 77 -5.35 2.16 0.19
N TYR A 78 -6.54 2.60 -0.20
CA TYR A 78 -7.17 3.78 0.38
C TYR A 78 -8.19 3.34 1.42
N ASP A 79 -8.06 3.85 2.64
CA ASP A 79 -9.04 3.71 3.70
C ASP A 79 -10.00 4.90 3.60
N GLU A 80 -11.24 4.66 3.15
CA GLU A 80 -12.25 5.71 2.98
C GLU A 80 -12.72 6.30 4.32
N LYS A 81 -12.75 5.46 5.36
CA LYS A 81 -13.20 5.85 6.69
C LYS A 81 -12.19 6.77 7.36
N GLU A 82 -10.92 6.37 7.34
CA GLU A 82 -9.81 7.15 7.92
C GLU A 82 -9.25 8.20 6.95
N LYS A 83 -9.76 8.25 5.71
CA LYS A 83 -9.28 9.12 4.62
C LYS A 83 -7.76 9.06 4.46
N THR A 84 -7.21 7.85 4.47
CA THR A 84 -5.76 7.61 4.50
C THR A 84 -5.33 6.71 3.36
N CYS A 85 -4.29 7.13 2.65
CA CYS A 85 -3.66 6.40 1.56
C CYS A 85 -2.45 5.62 2.08
N HIS A 86 -2.43 4.32 1.86
CA HIS A 86 -1.31 3.43 2.19
C HIS A 86 -0.67 2.91 0.91
N MET A 87 0.60 3.20 0.69
CA MET A 87 1.36 2.54 -0.37
C MET A 87 1.77 1.14 0.10
N LEU A 88 1.62 0.13 -0.76
CA LEU A 88 2.05 -1.23 -0.44
C LEU A 88 3.46 -1.47 -0.97
N TYR A 89 4.37 -1.85 -0.07
CA TYR A 89 5.69 -2.34 -0.45
C TYR A 89 5.60 -3.69 -1.17
N LEU A 90 4.73 -4.58 -0.68
CA LEU A 90 4.50 -5.90 -1.24
C LEU A 90 3.28 -5.90 -2.19
N SER A 91 3.50 -6.33 -3.43
CA SER A 91 2.44 -6.52 -4.43
C SER A 91 1.82 -7.94 -4.40
N ALA A 92 2.42 -8.87 -3.64
CA ALA A 92 1.91 -10.22 -3.48
C ALA A 92 0.56 -10.21 -2.73
N GLN A 93 -0.38 -11.05 -3.15
CA GLN A 93 -1.74 -11.09 -2.57
C GLN A 93 -2.07 -12.44 -1.92
N GLU A 94 -1.43 -13.51 -2.35
CA GLU A 94 -1.60 -14.85 -1.77
C GLU A 94 -0.25 -15.57 -1.69
N ASN A 95 0.00 -16.22 -0.56
CA ASN A 95 1.06 -17.20 -0.37
C ASN A 95 0.55 -18.29 0.56
N MET A 96 0.22 -19.43 -0.05
CA MET A 96 -0.34 -20.59 0.63
C MET A 96 0.47 -21.83 0.27
N GLY A 97 0.69 -22.70 1.26
CA GLY A 97 1.37 -23.96 1.10
C GLY A 97 2.47 -24.16 2.15
N PRO A 98 2.49 -25.30 2.86
CA PRO A 98 3.38 -25.53 4.00
C PRO A 98 4.87 -25.55 3.62
N ARG A 99 5.19 -25.68 2.33
CA ARG A 99 6.57 -25.58 1.80
C ARG A 99 7.04 -24.13 1.63
N TYR A 100 6.12 -23.19 1.43
CA TYR A 100 6.43 -21.82 0.99
C TYR A 100 6.14 -20.76 2.06
N CYS A 101 5.29 -21.09 3.02
CA CYS A 101 4.96 -20.24 4.15
C CYS A 101 4.73 -21.10 5.40
N SER A 102 4.91 -20.48 6.57
CA SER A 102 4.63 -21.14 7.85
C SER A 102 3.48 -20.43 8.56
N PRO A 103 2.36 -21.14 8.83
CA PRO A 103 1.26 -20.59 9.63
C PRO A 103 1.59 -20.55 11.12
N ASP A 104 2.67 -21.22 11.56
CA ASP A 104 3.07 -21.27 12.96
C ASP A 104 3.51 -19.88 13.45
N ALA A 105 2.79 -19.31 14.41
CA ALA A 105 3.08 -18.01 14.99
C ALA A 105 4.36 -17.99 15.85
N GLN A 106 4.84 -19.15 16.32
CA GLN A 106 6.07 -19.23 17.11
C GLN A 106 7.32 -19.12 16.22
N ASN A 107 7.26 -19.66 14.99
CA ASN A 107 8.29 -19.45 13.99
C ASN A 107 8.14 -18.06 13.33
N ARG A 108 8.61 -17.03 14.04
CA ARG A 108 8.52 -15.62 13.60
C ARG A 108 9.46 -15.23 12.47
N ASP A 109 10.47 -16.06 12.18
CA ASP A 109 11.47 -15.80 11.15
C ASP A 109 11.05 -16.35 9.78
N ALA A 110 10.10 -17.29 9.74
CA ALA A 110 9.56 -17.83 8.49
C ALA A 110 8.61 -16.86 7.76
N VAL A 111 8.47 -17.05 6.45
CA VAL A 111 7.50 -16.31 5.61
C VAL A 111 6.08 -16.54 6.13
N PHE A 112 5.32 -15.47 6.36
CA PHE A 112 3.92 -15.57 6.77
C PHE A 112 3.04 -16.09 5.63
N CYS A 113 2.03 -16.89 5.98
CA CYS A 113 0.98 -17.30 5.05
C CYS A 113 -0.10 -16.23 4.98
N PHE A 114 -0.61 -15.93 3.79
CA PHE A 114 -1.63 -14.90 3.59
C PHE A 114 -2.45 -15.18 2.34
N LYS A 115 -3.68 -14.66 2.32
CA LYS A 115 -4.60 -14.74 1.19
C LYS A 115 -5.45 -13.47 1.14
N PRO A 116 -5.98 -13.08 -0.03
CA PRO A 116 -6.94 -11.99 -0.11
C PRO A 116 -8.25 -12.40 0.56
N ASP A 117 -8.95 -11.44 1.16
CA ASP A 117 -10.24 -11.68 1.80
C ASP A 117 -11.09 -10.39 1.84
N LYS A 118 -12.41 -10.55 2.00
CA LYS A 118 -13.35 -9.46 2.28
C LYS A 118 -14.08 -9.76 3.58
N ASN A 119 -13.88 -8.92 4.59
CA ASN A 119 -14.53 -9.03 5.90
C ASN A 119 -14.88 -7.64 6.43
N GLU A 120 -15.63 -7.59 7.55
CA GLU A 120 -16.13 -6.36 8.16
C GLU A 120 -15.00 -5.36 8.48
N SER A 121 -13.81 -5.84 8.87
CA SER A 121 -12.68 -4.96 9.18
C SER A 121 -12.09 -4.27 7.94
N PHE A 122 -12.42 -4.75 6.74
CA PHE A 122 -11.90 -4.24 5.46
C PHE A 122 -12.98 -3.57 4.59
N GLU A 123 -14.20 -3.39 5.12
CA GLU A 123 -15.35 -2.90 4.34
C GLU A 123 -15.11 -1.52 3.70
N ASN A 124 -14.30 -0.66 4.35
CA ASN A 124 -13.99 0.70 3.92
C ASN A 124 -12.65 0.79 3.15
N LEU A 125 -12.01 -0.36 2.87
CA LEU A 125 -10.72 -0.40 2.19
C LEU A 125 -10.90 -0.59 0.69
N VAL A 126 -10.22 0.23 -0.09
CA VAL A 126 -10.21 0.18 -1.54
C VAL A 126 -8.81 -0.20 -2.01
N TYR A 127 -8.65 -1.41 -2.55
CA TYR A 127 -7.39 -1.88 -3.12
C TYR A 127 -7.19 -1.31 -4.53
N LEU A 128 -6.03 -0.70 -4.78
CA LEU A 128 -5.74 0.08 -5.98
C LEU A 128 -4.49 -0.45 -6.68
N SER A 129 -4.67 -0.99 -7.88
CA SER A 129 -3.53 -1.19 -8.79
C SER A 129 -3.03 0.15 -9.34
N LYS A 130 -1.82 0.17 -9.91
CA LYS A 130 -1.28 1.36 -10.59
C LYS A 130 -2.12 1.84 -11.80
N ASN A 131 -3.07 1.03 -12.28
CA ASN A 131 -3.84 1.28 -13.51
C ASN A 131 -5.32 1.59 -13.26
N VAL A 132 -5.77 1.76 -12.01
CA VAL A 132 -7.18 2.12 -11.71
C VAL A 132 -7.52 3.41 -12.45
N ARG A 133 -8.66 3.47 -13.15
CA ARG A 133 -9.04 4.64 -13.94
C ARG A 133 -9.29 5.85 -13.04
N ASN A 134 -9.06 7.06 -13.57
CA ASN A 134 -9.37 8.29 -12.80
C ASN A 134 -10.88 8.51 -12.69
N ASP A 135 -11.63 8.10 -13.72
CA ASP A 135 -13.08 8.16 -13.86
C ASP A 135 -13.76 6.84 -13.51
N TRP A 136 -13.25 6.14 -12.48
CA TRP A 136 -13.78 4.85 -12.03
C TRP A 136 -15.21 4.94 -11.45
N ASP A 137 -15.66 6.15 -11.13
CA ASP A 137 -16.95 6.50 -10.53
C ASP A 137 -18.06 6.75 -11.56
N LYS A 138 -17.77 6.58 -12.85
CA LYS A 138 -18.72 6.70 -13.97
C LYS A 138 -19.01 5.35 -14.61
#